data_AF-A0A4Y2Q7X5-F1
#
_entry.id   AF-A0A4Y2Q7X5-F1
#
_cell.length_a   1.000
_cell.length_b   1.000
_cell.length_c   1.000
_cell.angle_alpha   90.00
_cell.angle_beta   90.00
_cell.angle_gamma   90.00
#
_symmetry.space_group_name_H-M   'P 1'
#
loop_
_entity.id
_entity.type
_entity.pdbx_description
1 polymer ?
#
loop_
_entity_poly.entity_id
_entity_poly.type
_entity_poly.pdbx_seq_one_letter_code
_entity_poly.pdbx_strand_id
1 'polypeptide(L)'
;LAIQWGAIGDVGIIQDTIGSDVVIGGTVPQRINSCLTVLDKFLQQNQPVVSSFVPYQPSETTTQKASKHNVLSTVGNIFGIKDMSAINPETSLGELGMDSLMGVEVKQFLER
;
A
#
# COMPACT_ATOMS: atom_id res chain seq x y z
N LEU A 1 30.36 5.90 20.52
CA LEU A 1 29.00 5.77 19.97
C LEU A 1 29.10 5.51 18.48
N ALA A 2 28.75 4.31 18.04
CA ALA A 2 28.59 3.95 16.63
C ALA A 2 27.10 3.76 16.34
N ILE A 3 26.58 4.43 15.31
CA ILE A 3 25.15 4.36 14.95
C ILE A 3 25.03 3.64 13.60
N GLN A 4 24.33 2.51 13.60
CA GLN A 4 23.98 1.75 12.41
C GLN A 4 22.68 2.34 11.84
N TRP A 5 22.83 3.32 10.95
CA TRP A 5 21.72 3.94 10.23
C TRP A 5 21.20 3.04 9.10
N GLY A 6 19.88 3.01 8.93
CA GLY A 6 19.24 2.55 7.70
C GLY A 6 19.37 3.57 6.56
N ALA A 7 18.49 3.46 5.55
CA ALA A 7 18.41 4.47 4.50
C ALA A 7 18.08 5.86 5.09
N ILE A 8 18.80 6.91 4.66
CA ILE A 8 18.57 8.30 5.06
C ILE A 8 17.97 9.05 3.86
N GLY A 9 16.89 9.79 4.11
CA GLY A 9 16.18 10.60 3.12
C GLY A 9 16.46 12.10 3.26
N ASP A 10 15.80 12.89 2.42
CA ASP A 10 15.89 14.36 2.29
C ASP A 10 17.24 14.90 1.78
N VAL A 11 18.34 14.23 2.08
CA VAL A 11 19.71 14.60 1.67
C VAL A 11 20.54 13.36 1.35
N GLY A 12 21.65 13.56 0.63
CA GLY A 12 22.64 12.54 0.36
C GLY A 12 22.33 11.67 -0.87
N ILE A 13 23.21 10.68 -1.10
CA ILE A 13 23.28 9.96 -2.38
C ILE A 13 22.00 9.19 -2.73
N ILE A 14 21.26 8.72 -1.71
CA ILE A 14 20.01 7.97 -1.89
C ILE A 14 18.92 8.90 -2.42
N GLN A 15 18.82 10.12 -1.90
CA GLN A 15 17.88 11.13 -2.38
C GLN A 15 18.18 11.50 -3.84
N ASP A 16 19.46 11.65 -4.19
CA ASP A 16 19.89 12.07 -5.52
C ASP A 16 19.74 10.97 -6.59
N THR A 17 19.84 9.70 -6.18
CA THR A 17 19.90 8.55 -7.11
C THR A 17 18.55 7.83 -7.23
N ILE A 18 17.75 7.80 -6.15
CA ILE A 18 16.61 6.87 -6.02
C ILE A 18 15.29 7.61 -5.70
N GLY A 19 15.35 8.78 -5.07
CA GLY A 19 14.16 9.53 -4.63
C GLY A 19 13.66 9.13 -3.23
N SER A 20 12.75 9.93 -2.68
CA SER A 20 12.44 9.94 -1.23
C SER A 20 11.59 8.76 -0.72
N ASP A 21 10.82 8.10 -1.58
CA ASP A 21 9.80 7.10 -1.16
C ASP A 21 10.08 5.69 -1.70
N VAL A 22 11.34 5.35 -1.92
CA VAL A 22 11.72 4.01 -2.41
C VAL A 22 12.02 3.07 -1.25
N VAL A 23 11.43 1.89 -1.31
CA VAL A 23 11.70 0.81 -0.35
C VAL A 23 13.06 0.20 -0.66
N ILE A 24 14.00 0.31 0.29
CA ILE A 24 15.35 -0.25 0.18
C ILE A 24 15.50 -1.31 1.26
N GLY A 25 15.63 -2.57 0.85
CA GLY A 25 15.86 -3.68 1.78
C GLY A 25 14.77 -3.84 2.86
N GLY A 26 13.50 -3.53 2.55
CA GLY A 26 12.40 -3.58 3.52
C GLY A 26 12.34 -2.39 4.48
N THR A 27 13.09 -1.31 4.21
CA THR A 27 13.06 -0.06 4.96
C THR A 27 12.69 1.11 4.06
N VAL A 28 12.21 2.20 4.66
CA VAL A 28 12.01 3.48 3.96
C VAL A 28 13.08 4.49 4.42
N PRO A 29 13.50 5.43 3.57
CA PRO A 29 14.45 6.46 3.94
C PRO A 29 13.95 7.28 5.14
N GLN A 30 14.74 7.30 6.22
CA GLN A 30 14.44 8.09 7.41
C GLN A 30 14.68 9.56 7.11
N ARG A 31 13.66 10.40 7.32
CA ARG A 31 13.77 11.86 7.15
C ARG A 31 14.83 12.46 8.08
N ILE A 32 15.51 13.51 7.61
CA ILE A 32 16.65 14.11 8.31
C ILE A 32 16.26 14.68 9.68
N ASN A 33 15.05 15.21 9.83
CA ASN A 33 14.51 15.68 11.11
C ASN A 33 14.37 14.54 12.13
N SER A 34 13.95 13.36 11.69
CA SER A 34 13.87 12.15 12.51
C SER A 34 15.25 11.66 12.90
N CYS A 35 16.20 11.64 11.96
CA CYS A 35 17.60 11.29 12.24
C CYS A 35 18.20 12.19 13.32
N LEU A 36 18.03 13.52 13.23
CA LEU A 36 18.54 14.47 14.23
C LEU A 36 17.89 14.29 15.61
N THR A 37 16.59 13.97 15.64
CA THR A 37 15.88 13.67 16.89
C THR A 37 16.40 12.38 17.55
N VAL A 38 16.70 11.36 16.74
CA VAL A 38 17.28 10.11 17.23
C VAL A 38 18.74 10.29 17.66
N LEU A 39 19.50 11.11 16.93
CA LEU A 39 20.88 11.44 17.27
C LEU A 39 20.96 12.08 18.66
N ASP A 40 20.09 13.05 18.97
CA ASP A 40 20.04 13.67 20.29
C ASP A 40 19.82 12.64 21.41
N LYS A 41 18.85 11.72 21.22
CA LYS A 41 18.63 10.61 22.15
C LYS A 41 19.85 9.70 22.27
N PHE A 42 20.53 9.43 21.16
CA PHE A 42 21.68 8.53 21.13
C PHE A 42 22.94 9.11 21.75
N LEU A 43 23.10 10.43 21.74
CA LEU A 43 24.20 11.11 22.41
C LEU A 43 24.04 11.11 23.94
N GLN A 44 22.82 10.96 24.45
CA GLN A 44 22.50 10.98 25.88
C GLN A 44 22.53 9.59 26.55
N GLN A 45 22.82 8.52 25.81
CA GLN A 45 22.90 7.15 26.34
C GLN A 45 24.34 6.65 26.47
N ASN A 46 24.52 5.62 27.30
CA ASN A 46 25.82 4.98 27.53
C ASN A 46 26.11 3.80 26.59
N GLN A 47 25.22 3.46 25.66
CA GLN A 47 25.44 2.31 24.78
C GLN A 47 26.47 2.64 23.69
N PRO A 48 27.52 1.81 23.53
CA PRO A 48 28.60 2.11 22.58
C PRO A 48 28.17 1.93 21.11
N VAL A 49 27.18 1.05 20.85
CA VAL A 49 26.67 0.73 19.51
C VAL A 49 25.15 0.70 19.55
N VAL A 50 24.50 1.40 18.61
CA VAL A 50 23.05 1.48 18.47
C VAL A 50 22.62 1.49 17.00
N SER A 51 21.32 1.31 16.72
CA SER A 51 20.78 1.29 15.36
C SER A 51 19.49 2.10 15.25
N SER A 52 19.27 2.73 14.09
CA SER A 52 18.01 3.40 13.77
C SER A 52 17.69 3.20 12.29
N PHE A 53 16.48 2.73 12.02
CA PHE A 53 15.92 2.56 10.68
C PHE A 53 14.39 2.66 10.75
N VAL A 54 13.75 2.94 9.61
CA VAL A 54 12.29 2.98 9.51
C VAL A 54 11.82 1.75 8.74
N PRO A 55 11.12 0.79 9.39
CA PRO A 55 10.62 -0.39 8.70
C PRO A 55 9.56 0.00 7.68
N TYR A 56 9.60 -0.61 6.50
CA TYR A 56 8.51 -0.50 5.55
C TYR A 56 7.32 -1.29 6.08
N GLN A 57 6.24 -0.58 6.41
CA GLN A 57 4.95 -1.19 6.67
C GLN A 57 4.06 -0.90 5.46
N PRO A 58 3.66 -1.91 4.68
CA PRO A 58 2.63 -1.72 3.68
C PRO A 58 1.35 -1.32 4.43
N SER A 59 0.86 -0.12 4.16
CA SER A 59 -0.43 0.32 4.69
C SER A 59 -1.52 -0.66 4.24
N GLU A 60 -2.38 -1.07 5.17
CA GLU A 60 -3.53 -1.94 4.86
C GLU A 60 -4.44 -1.35 3.77
N THR A 61 -4.36 -0.03 3.55
CA THR A 61 -5.05 0.69 2.48
C THR A 61 -4.45 0.45 1.08
N THR A 62 -3.19 0.03 0.98
CA THR A 62 -2.53 -0.29 -0.31
C THR A 62 -2.70 -1.75 -0.70
N THR A 63 -2.76 -2.66 0.27
CA THR A 63 -3.08 -4.08 0.02
C THR A 63 -4.52 -4.27 -0.46
N GLN A 64 -5.48 -3.43 -0.06
CA GLN A 64 -6.83 -3.49 -0.61
C GLN A 64 -6.94 -3.00 -2.05
N LYS A 65 -6.07 -2.08 -2.50
CA LYS A 65 -6.10 -1.56 -3.88
C LYS A 65 -5.37 -2.44 -4.90
N ALA A 66 -4.39 -3.23 -4.46
CA ALA A 66 -3.54 -3.99 -5.39
C ALA A 66 -3.92 -5.48 -5.53
N SER A 67 -4.58 -6.11 -4.55
CA SER A 67 -4.83 -7.57 -4.59
C SER A 67 -6.29 -7.99 -4.70
N LYS A 68 -7.23 -7.05 -4.67
CA LYS A 68 -8.61 -7.31 -5.06
C LYS A 68 -8.89 -6.51 -6.33
N HIS A 69 -8.67 -7.15 -7.47
CA HIS A 69 -9.50 -6.88 -8.63
C HIS A 69 -10.93 -7.14 -8.17
N ASN A 70 -11.60 -6.08 -7.68
CA ASN A 70 -12.81 -6.21 -6.89
C ASN A 70 -13.85 -6.88 -7.79
N VAL A 71 -14.15 -8.14 -7.51
CA VAL A 71 -15.13 -8.96 -8.25
C VAL A 71 -16.41 -8.16 -8.45
N LEU A 72 -16.81 -7.42 -7.41
CA LEU A 72 -17.96 -6.55 -7.41
C LEU A 72 -17.85 -5.39 -8.42
N SER A 73 -16.67 -4.79 -8.59
CA SER A 73 -16.44 -3.74 -9.59
C SER A 73 -16.47 -4.27 -11.02
N THR A 74 -15.94 -5.47 -11.27
CA THR A 74 -16.01 -6.08 -12.61
C THR A 74 -17.43 -6.51 -12.95
N VAL A 75 -18.14 -7.14 -12.00
CA VAL A 75 -19.55 -7.50 -12.16
C VAL A 75 -20.39 -6.23 -12.35
N GLY A 76 -20.13 -5.15 -11.59
CA GLY A 76 -20.76 -3.85 -11.80
C GLY A 76 -20.58 -3.32 -13.23
N ASN A 77 -19.38 -3.44 -13.80
CA ASN A 77 -19.11 -3.01 -15.17
C ASN A 77 -19.89 -3.83 -16.23
N ILE A 78 -20.06 -5.15 -16.02
CA ILE A 78 -20.85 -6.02 -16.91
C ILE A 78 -22.31 -5.54 -16.97
N PHE A 79 -22.84 -5.10 -15.82
CA PHE A 79 -24.19 -4.57 -15.70
C PHE A 79 -24.29 -3.05 -16.00
N GLY A 80 -23.19 -2.41 -16.43
CA GLY A 80 -23.16 -0.97 -16.75
C GLY A 80 -23.27 -0.03 -15.53
N ILE A 81 -23.04 -0.54 -14.33
CA ILE A 81 -23.13 0.20 -13.07
C ILE A 81 -21.81 0.92 -12.81
N LYS A 82 -21.89 2.25 -12.74
CA LYS A 82 -20.72 3.12 -12.47
C LYS A 82 -20.44 3.33 -10.98
N ASP A 83 -21.48 3.20 -10.14
CA ASP A 83 -21.38 3.38 -8.70
C ASP A 83 -22.04 2.20 -7.96
N MET A 84 -21.22 1.32 -7.40
CA MET A 84 -21.66 0.14 -6.65
C MET A 84 -22.21 0.50 -5.26
N SER A 85 -21.99 1.72 -4.76
CA SER A 85 -22.51 2.17 -3.46
C SER A 85 -23.99 2.52 -3.50
N ALA A 86 -24.56 2.69 -4.70
CA ALA A 86 -25.99 2.98 -4.90
C ALA A 86 -26.86 1.70 -4.96
N ILE A 87 -26.26 0.52 -4.85
CA ILE A 87 -26.95 -0.77 -5.03
C ILE A 87 -27.04 -1.49 -3.68
N ASN A 88 -28.22 -2.04 -3.42
CA ASN A 88 -28.43 -2.89 -2.26
C ASN A 88 -27.68 -4.23 -2.48
N PRO A 89 -26.73 -4.60 -1.61
CA PRO A 89 -25.97 -5.85 -1.75
C PRO A 89 -26.82 -7.12 -1.61
N GLU A 90 -28.04 -7.01 -1.05
CA GLU A 90 -28.97 -8.13 -0.91
C GLU A 90 -29.84 -8.35 -2.16
N THR A 91 -29.76 -7.48 -3.17
CA THR A 91 -30.49 -7.63 -4.44
C THR A 91 -29.86 -8.73 -5.29
N SER A 92 -30.68 -9.63 -5.81
CA SER A 92 -30.19 -10.71 -6.67
C SER A 92 -29.78 -10.20 -8.05
N LEU A 93 -28.83 -10.87 -8.71
CA LEU A 93 -28.44 -10.52 -10.09
C LEU A 93 -29.62 -10.58 -11.08
N GLY A 94 -30.58 -11.49 -10.84
CA GLY A 94 -31.81 -11.57 -11.64
C GLY A 94 -32.68 -10.31 -11.52
N GLU A 95 -32.79 -9.73 -10.32
CA GLU A 95 -33.49 -8.46 -10.08
C GLU A 95 -32.74 -7.25 -10.66
N LEU A 96 -31.41 -7.37 -10.79
CA LEU A 96 -30.56 -6.38 -11.45
C LEU A 96 -30.63 -6.47 -12.99
N GLY A 97 -31.47 -7.35 -13.54
CA GLY A 97 -31.69 -7.48 -14.98
C GLY A 97 -30.64 -8.34 -15.69
N MET A 98 -30.05 -9.32 -14.99
CA MET A 98 -29.11 -10.25 -15.60
C MET A 98 -29.75 -11.01 -16.77
N ASP A 99 -29.29 -10.74 -17.99
CA ASP A 99 -29.66 -11.51 -19.16
C ASP A 99 -28.73 -12.74 -19.35
N SER A 100 -29.07 -13.59 -20.30
CA SER A 100 -28.31 -14.81 -20.56
C SER A 100 -26.86 -14.54 -21.00
N LEU A 101 -26.58 -13.38 -21.62
CA LEU A 101 -25.24 -13.02 -22.09
C LEU A 101 -24.38 -12.53 -20.92
N MET A 102 -24.91 -11.63 -20.10
CA MET A 102 -24.27 -11.16 -18.86
C MET A 102 -24.00 -12.32 -17.90
N GLY A 103 -24.93 -13.28 -17.81
CA GLY A 103 -24.73 -14.49 -16.99
C GLY A 103 -23.52 -15.32 -17.43
N VAL A 104 -23.25 -15.42 -18.74
CA VAL A 104 -22.07 -16.11 -19.27
C VAL A 104 -20.79 -15.32 -18.98
N GLU A 105 -20.82 -13.99 -19.10
CA GLU A 105 -19.67 -13.12 -18.83
C GLU A 105 -19.25 -13.15 -17.35
N VAL A 106 -20.22 -13.08 -16.43
CA VAL A 106 -19.97 -13.21 -14.98
C VAL A 106 -19.41 -14.58 -14.65
N LYS A 107 -19.99 -15.65 -15.22
CA LYS A 107 -19.49 -17.01 -15.02
C LYS A 107 -18.05 -17.17 -15.53
N GLN A 108 -17.76 -16.70 -16.73
CA GLN A 108 -16.42 -16.77 -17.32
C GLN A 108 -15.39 -15.96 -16.52
N PHE A 109 -15.79 -14.84 -15.92
CA PHE A 109 -14.93 -14.07 -15.03
C PHE A 109 -14.62 -14.82 -13.72
N LEU A 110 -15.62 -15.47 -13.11
CA LEU A 110 -15.44 -16.23 -11.87
C LEU A 110 -14.70 -17.56 -12.06
N GLU A 111 -14.71 -18.13 -13.26
CA GLU A 111 -13.97 -19.35 -13.61
C GLU A 111 -12.48 -19.10 -13.93
N ARG A 112 -12.03 -17.83 -13.96
CA ARG A 112 -10.62 -17.45 -14.14
C ARG A 112 -9.89 -17.29 -12.81
#